data_AF-A0A9P6BDV6-F1
#
_entry.id   AF-A0A9P6BDV6-F1
#
_cell.length_a   1.000
_cell.length_b   1.000
_cell.length_c   1.000
_cell.angle_alpha   90.00
_cell.angle_beta   90.00
_cell.angle_gamma   90.00
#
_symmetry.space_group_name_H-M   'P 1'
#
loop_
_entity.id
_entity.type
_entity.pdbx_description
1 polymer ?
#
loop_
_entity_poly.entity_id
_entity_poly.type
_entity_poly.pdbx_seq_one_letter_code
_entity_poly.pdbx_strand_id
1 'polypeptide(L)'
;MASVIRILPSRARMLELEKLRSSIFHTSFNPTSARTGAKYLRARLRGPSMLNYYPSHPSIPRINKLLKHIHDEQEIPGRLIQLDDEAEIRRLQDVEALKARGKGKPKKVKKKGPYKGQSKIKEKGRGRETEIELCSVMSKIYEVSQIRRPFDILQAVKIAFCRRLKTS
;
A
#
# COMPACT_ATOMS: atom_id res chain seq x y z
N MET A 1 0.73 43.15 77.86
CA MET A 1 0.37 42.45 76.61
C MET A 1 -0.29 43.46 75.68
N ALA A 2 0.52 44.25 74.96
CA ALA A 2 0.01 45.29 74.10
C ALA A 2 -0.67 44.67 72.87
N SER A 3 -1.96 44.95 72.69
CA SER A 3 -2.71 44.59 71.50
C SER A 3 -2.08 45.30 70.30
N VAL A 4 -1.34 44.54 69.48
CA VAL A 4 -0.87 45.01 68.18
C VAL A 4 -2.12 45.36 67.37
N ILE A 5 -2.39 46.66 67.23
CA ILE A 5 -3.42 47.19 66.34
C ILE A 5 -2.96 46.79 64.93
N ARG A 6 -3.49 45.67 64.42
CA ARG A 6 -3.30 45.26 63.03
C ARG A 6 -4.08 46.25 62.18
N ILE A 7 -3.42 47.33 61.75
CA ILE A 7 -3.99 48.27 60.80
C ILE A 7 -4.29 47.48 59.53
N LEU A 8 -5.57 47.27 59.23
CA LEU A 8 -5.96 46.60 57.99
C LEU A 8 -5.63 47.52 56.81
N PRO A 9 -4.96 47.02 55.77
CA PRO A 9 -4.65 47.81 54.59
C PRO A 9 -5.93 48.24 53.88
N SER A 10 -5.91 49.44 53.29
CA SER A 10 -7.03 49.94 52.49
C SER A 10 -7.22 49.11 51.21
N ARG A 11 -8.46 49.04 50.71
CA ARG A 11 -8.77 48.31 49.47
C ARG A 11 -7.95 48.81 48.27
N ALA A 12 -7.75 50.12 48.18
CA ALA A 12 -6.92 50.73 47.13
C ALA A 12 -5.47 50.21 47.19
N ARG A 13 -4.89 50.15 48.39
CA ARG A 13 -3.53 49.65 48.58
C ARG A 13 -3.38 48.17 48.22
N MET A 14 -4.39 47.37 48.50
CA MET A 14 -4.41 45.95 48.09
C MET A 14 -4.47 45.78 46.57
N LEU A 15 -5.26 46.61 45.87
CA LEU A 15 -5.36 46.57 44.40
C LEU A 15 -4.04 46.98 43.72
N GLU A 16 -3.32 47.96 44.27
CA GLU A 16 -1.99 48.35 43.79
C GLU A 16 -0.98 47.20 43.91
N LEU A 17 -1.00 46.50 45.05
CA LEU A 17 -0.15 45.33 45.28
C LEU A 17 -0.49 44.21 44.29
N GLU A 18 -1.77 43.91 44.08
CA GLU A 18 -2.19 42.90 43.10
C GLU A 18 -1.79 43.27 41.68
N LYS A 19 -1.86 44.55 41.31
CA LYS A 19 -1.39 45.04 40.01
C LYS A 19 0.11 44.87 39.86
N LEU A 20 0.91 45.23 40.87
CA LEU A 20 2.36 45.02 40.89
C LEU A 20 2.73 43.54 40.80
N ARG A 21 2.10 42.70 41.62
CA ARG A 21 2.26 41.24 41.58
C ARG A 21 1.98 40.69 40.18
N SER A 22 0.88 41.15 39.57
CA SER A 22 0.50 40.71 38.23
C SER A 22 1.55 41.08 37.18
N SER A 23 2.14 42.29 37.29
CA SER A 23 3.22 42.75 36.43
C SER A 23 4.51 41.93 36.60
N ILE A 24 4.89 41.61 37.83
CA ILE A 24 6.11 40.84 38.13
C ILE A 24 6.00 39.41 37.60
N PHE A 25 4.86 38.76 37.85
CA PHE A 25 4.66 37.35 37.51
C PHE A 25 3.98 37.13 36.15
N HIS A 26 3.80 38.19 35.35
CA HIS A 26 3.15 38.13 34.05
C HIS A 26 1.76 37.45 34.12
N THR A 27 1.01 37.71 35.20
CA THR A 27 -0.35 37.20 35.37
C THR A 27 -1.38 38.28 35.03
N SER A 28 -2.62 37.89 34.76
CA SER A 28 -3.67 38.83 34.34
C SER A 28 -4.31 39.52 35.54
N PHE A 29 -4.29 40.85 35.59
CA PHE A 29 -5.03 41.65 36.58
C PHE A 29 -6.47 41.92 36.12
N ASN A 30 -7.48 41.51 36.90
CA ASN A 30 -8.91 41.67 36.57
C ASN A 30 -9.75 42.10 37.80
N PRO A 31 -9.72 43.40 38.17
CA PRO A 31 -10.40 43.89 39.37
C PRO A 31 -11.93 43.91 39.26
N THR A 32 -12.47 43.93 38.03
CA THR A 32 -13.92 43.95 37.77
C THR A 32 -14.52 42.57 37.57
N SER A 33 -13.69 41.50 37.62
CA SER A 33 -14.12 40.12 37.38
C SER A 33 -14.84 39.92 36.03
N ALA A 34 -14.43 40.67 35.00
CA ALA A 34 -14.98 40.56 33.65
C ALA A 34 -14.61 39.22 33.00
N ARG A 35 -15.49 38.71 32.11
CA ARG A 35 -15.27 37.46 31.37
C ARG A 35 -14.38 37.70 30.15
N THR A 36 -13.07 37.71 30.36
CA THR A 36 -12.06 38.00 29.32
C THR A 36 -11.71 36.81 28.40
N GLY A 37 -12.25 35.62 28.64
CA GLY A 37 -11.97 34.42 27.84
C GLY A 37 -10.61 33.74 28.12
N ALA A 38 -9.80 34.26 29.06
CA ALA A 38 -8.51 33.68 29.44
C ALA A 38 -8.57 32.20 29.88
N LYS A 39 -9.76 31.72 30.31
CA LYS A 39 -10.03 30.30 30.61
C LYS A 39 -9.67 29.38 29.43
N TYR A 40 -10.04 29.77 28.20
CA TYR A 40 -9.84 28.94 27.02
C TYR A 40 -8.38 28.96 26.56
N LEU A 41 -7.68 30.09 26.72
CA LEU A 41 -6.27 30.23 26.35
C LEU A 41 -5.32 29.55 27.36
N ARG A 42 -5.69 29.48 28.64
CA ARG A 42 -4.94 28.75 29.68
C ARG A 42 -5.02 27.23 29.51
N ALA A 43 -6.04 26.73 28.81
CA ALA A 43 -6.17 25.31 28.55
C ALA A 43 -5.04 24.85 27.63
N ARG A 44 -4.26 23.86 28.08
CA ARG A 44 -3.24 23.22 27.24
C ARG A 44 -3.91 22.56 26.03
N LEU A 45 -3.34 22.77 24.85
CA LEU A 45 -3.79 22.14 23.61
C LEU A 45 -3.71 20.61 23.72
N ARG A 46 -4.78 19.92 23.30
CA ARG A 46 -4.89 18.45 23.36
C ARG A 46 -4.66 17.75 22.02
N GLY A 47 -4.51 18.51 20.93
CA GLY A 47 -4.36 18.00 19.56
C GLY A 47 -3.37 16.83 19.41
N PRO A 48 -2.12 16.94 19.89
CA PRO A 48 -1.14 15.86 19.76
C PRO A 48 -1.57 14.55 20.45
N SER A 49 -2.22 14.67 21.63
CA SER A 49 -2.74 13.50 22.35
C SER A 49 -3.92 12.85 21.61
N MET A 50 -4.74 13.65 20.91
CA MET A 50 -5.87 13.14 20.13
C MET A 50 -5.43 12.44 18.84
N LEU A 51 -4.34 12.90 18.21
CA LEU A 51 -3.77 12.23 17.03
C LEU A 51 -3.31 10.80 17.36
N ASN A 52 -2.75 10.60 18.55
CA ASN A 52 -2.27 9.30 19.02
C ASN A 52 -3.38 8.43 19.66
N TYR A 53 -4.65 8.69 19.37
CA TYR A 53 -5.76 7.91 19.94
C TYR A 53 -5.71 6.43 19.55
N TYR A 54 -5.39 6.16 18.28
CA TYR A 54 -5.03 4.83 17.82
C TYR A 54 -3.53 4.83 17.50
N PRO A 55 -2.67 4.34 18.41
CA PRO A 55 -1.25 4.30 18.14
C PRO A 55 -1.00 3.42 16.90
N SER A 56 -0.09 3.87 16.04
CA SER A 56 0.30 3.08 14.87
C SER A 56 1.02 1.82 15.35
N HIS A 57 0.37 0.66 15.25
CA HIS A 57 1.04 -0.62 15.48
C HIS A 57 2.05 -0.88 14.35
N PRO A 58 3.26 -1.37 14.67
CA PRO A 58 4.23 -1.73 13.65
C PRO A 58 3.73 -2.99 12.94
N SER A 59 3.22 -2.84 11.71
CA SER A 59 2.87 -3.99 10.88
C SER A 59 4.14 -4.63 10.31
N ILE A 60 4.14 -5.95 10.15
CA ILE A 60 5.28 -6.69 9.56
C ILE A 60 5.70 -6.10 8.19
N PRO A 61 4.78 -5.71 7.28
CA PRO A 61 5.15 -5.02 6.05
C PRO A 61 5.81 -3.66 6.26
N ARG A 62 5.47 -2.93 7.34
CA ARG A 62 6.09 -1.64 7.68
C ARG A 62 7.50 -1.87 8.22
N ILE A 63 7.69 -2.86 9.09
CA ILE A 63 9.01 -3.26 9.62
C ILE A 63 9.92 -3.69 8.46
N ASN A 64 9.44 -4.56 7.56
CA ASN A 64 10.21 -4.99 6.40
C ASN A 64 10.59 -3.83 5.47
N LYS A 65 9.77 -2.77 5.37
CA LYS A 65 10.15 -1.55 4.62
C LYS A 65 11.27 -0.78 5.31
N LEU A 66 11.25 -0.67 6.64
CA LEU A 66 12.31 -0.01 7.40
C LEU A 66 13.63 -0.79 7.32
N LEU A 67 13.57 -2.12 7.44
CA LEU A 67 14.74 -2.99 7.37
C LEU A 67 15.43 -2.96 6.00
N LYS A 68 14.66 -2.83 4.89
CA LYS A 68 15.22 -2.67 3.53
C LYS A 68 16.25 -1.55 3.43
N HIS A 69 15.96 -0.39 4.02
CA HIS A 69 16.88 0.74 4.01
C HIS A 69 18.20 0.48 4.76
N ILE A 70 18.19 -0.42 5.74
CA ILE A 70 19.39 -0.80 6.50
C ILE A 70 20.25 -1.78 5.70
N HIS A 71 19.64 -2.61 4.85
CA HIS A 71 20.36 -3.62 4.06
C HIS A 71 21.12 -3.02 2.88
N ASP A 72 20.58 -1.97 2.25
CA ASP A 72 21.22 -1.29 1.11
C ASP A 72 22.59 -0.69 1.51
N GLU A 73 22.76 -0.29 2.78
CA GLU A 73 23.99 0.31 3.32
C GLU A 73 25.08 -0.71 3.67
N GLN A 74 24.75 -1.99 3.85
CA GLN A 74 25.69 -3.02 4.35
C GLN A 74 25.98 -4.15 3.35
N GLU A 75 25.51 -4.06 2.10
CA GLU A 75 25.66 -5.09 1.06
C GLU A 75 25.17 -6.49 1.48
N ILE A 76 24.36 -6.57 2.55
CA ILE A 76 23.79 -7.83 3.03
C ILE A 76 22.63 -8.17 2.08
N PRO A 77 22.56 -9.39 1.52
CA PRO A 77 21.46 -9.78 0.65
C PRO A 77 20.14 -9.65 1.43
N GLY A 78 19.33 -8.65 1.06
CA GLY A 78 18.12 -8.21 1.78
C GLY A 78 16.98 -9.24 1.88
N ARG A 79 17.25 -10.51 1.58
CA ARG A 79 16.36 -11.66 1.78
C ARG A 79 16.62 -12.37 3.11
N LEU A 80 17.76 -12.13 3.78
CA LEU A 80 18.11 -12.83 5.02
C LEU A 80 17.35 -12.34 6.27
N ILE A 81 16.72 -11.16 6.23
CA ILE A 81 16.10 -10.49 7.41
C ILE A 81 14.67 -10.03 7.07
N GLN A 82 13.99 -10.68 6.12
CA GLN A 82 12.58 -10.42 5.87
C GLN A 82 11.75 -11.19 6.90
N LEU A 83 10.90 -10.49 7.63
CA LEU A 83 9.96 -11.12 8.55
C LEU A 83 8.75 -11.62 7.76
N ASP A 84 8.40 -12.89 7.96
CA ASP A 84 7.22 -13.49 7.37
C ASP A 84 5.96 -13.16 8.19
N ASP A 85 4.90 -12.73 7.52
CA ASP A 85 3.58 -12.51 8.13
C ASP A 85 2.73 -13.77 7.95
N GLU A 86 2.72 -14.63 8.96
CA GLU A 86 2.01 -15.92 8.93
C GLU A 86 0.51 -15.76 8.65
N ALA A 87 -0.11 -14.72 9.21
CA ALA A 87 -1.54 -14.46 9.03
C ALA A 87 -1.84 -14.10 7.57
N GLU A 88 -0.97 -13.32 6.93
CA GLU A 88 -1.11 -12.97 5.51
C GLU A 88 -0.83 -14.18 4.60
N ILE A 89 0.18 -15.00 4.91
CA ILE A 89 0.47 -16.24 4.18
C ILE A 89 -0.75 -17.16 4.20
N ARG A 90 -1.34 -17.38 5.38
CA ARG A 90 -2.55 -18.19 5.53
C ARG A 90 -3.73 -17.62 4.75
N ARG A 91 -3.94 -16.30 4.80
CA ARG A 91 -4.98 -15.62 4.02
C ARG A 91 -4.82 -15.85 2.52
N LEU A 92 -3.58 -15.86 2.01
CA LEU A 92 -3.29 -16.12 0.60
C LEU A 92 -3.56 -17.58 0.22
N GLN A 93 -3.14 -18.53 1.05
CA GLN A 93 -3.44 -19.96 0.87
C GLN A 93 -4.94 -20.25 0.85
N ASP A 94 -5.71 -19.65 1.76
CA ASP A 94 -7.17 -19.78 1.79
C ASP A 94 -7.82 -19.22 0.52
N VAL A 95 -7.33 -18.09 0.02
CA VAL A 95 -7.79 -17.48 -1.24
C VAL A 95 -7.49 -18.39 -2.43
N GLU A 96 -6.31 -19.03 -2.47
CA GLU A 96 -5.93 -19.99 -3.52
C GLU A 96 -6.80 -21.25 -3.48
N ALA A 97 -7.03 -21.80 -2.29
CA ALA A 97 -7.92 -22.95 -2.08
C ALA A 97 -9.37 -22.65 -2.51
N LEU A 98 -9.88 -21.45 -2.25
CA LEU A 98 -11.21 -21.03 -2.71
C LEU A 98 -11.27 -20.87 -4.23
N LYS A 99 -10.22 -20.31 -4.86
CA LYS A 99 -10.13 -20.17 -6.31
C LYS A 99 -10.08 -21.54 -7.00
N ALA A 100 -9.32 -22.49 -6.46
CA ALA A 100 -9.23 -23.86 -6.99
C ALA A 100 -10.61 -24.55 -7.03
N ARG A 101 -11.45 -24.31 -6.02
CA ARG A 101 -12.83 -24.84 -5.94
C ARG A 101 -13.86 -24.05 -6.77
N GLY A 102 -13.45 -23.01 -7.50
CA GLY A 102 -14.36 -22.10 -8.19
C GLY A 102 -15.23 -21.26 -7.24
N LYS A 103 -14.88 -21.19 -5.95
CA LYS A 103 -15.54 -20.37 -4.91
C LYS A 103 -14.78 -19.08 -4.63
N GLY A 104 -13.82 -18.72 -5.49
CA GLY A 104 -13.12 -17.46 -5.44
C GLY A 104 -14.08 -16.28 -5.63
N LYS A 105 -13.76 -15.14 -5.00
CA LYS A 105 -14.54 -13.90 -5.14
C LYS A 105 -14.65 -13.51 -6.63
N PRO A 106 -15.85 -13.19 -7.14
CA PRO A 106 -16.01 -12.75 -8.53
C PRO A 106 -15.25 -11.46 -8.80
N LYS A 107 -14.88 -11.24 -10.06
CA LYS A 107 -14.17 -10.02 -10.48
C LYS A 107 -15.02 -8.78 -10.19
N LYS A 108 -14.49 -7.85 -9.40
CA LYS A 108 -15.15 -6.56 -9.12
C LYS A 108 -15.33 -5.78 -10.44
N VAL A 109 -16.57 -5.40 -10.74
CA VAL A 109 -16.91 -4.56 -11.90
C VAL A 109 -16.46 -3.12 -11.62
N LYS A 110 -15.71 -2.51 -12.56
CA LYS A 110 -15.16 -1.15 -12.43
C LYS A 110 -16.06 -0.05 -13.04
N LYS A 111 -17.04 -0.41 -13.88
CA LYS A 111 -17.98 0.52 -14.53
C LYS A 111 -19.28 0.62 -13.73
N LYS A 112 -19.90 1.82 -13.66
CA LYS A 112 -21.29 1.98 -13.22
C LYS A 112 -22.19 1.41 -14.31
N GLY A 113 -22.85 0.30 -14.02
CA GLY A 113 -23.83 -0.36 -14.90
C GLY A 113 -24.72 -1.27 -14.07
N PRO A 114 -25.90 -1.68 -14.58
CA PRO A 114 -26.86 -2.43 -13.79
C PRO A 114 -26.25 -3.72 -13.25
N TYR A 115 -26.39 -3.92 -11.93
CA TYR A 115 -25.86 -5.07 -11.20
C TYR A 115 -26.66 -6.32 -11.60
N LYS A 116 -26.20 -7.04 -12.63
CA LYS A 116 -26.77 -8.36 -12.97
C LYS A 116 -26.25 -9.38 -11.96
N GLY A 117 -27.11 -9.74 -11.01
CA GLY A 117 -26.92 -10.88 -10.12
C GLY A 117 -26.85 -12.19 -10.92
N GLN A 118 -25.72 -12.87 -10.77
CA GLN A 118 -25.49 -14.31 -10.88
C GLN A 118 -25.65 -15.07 -12.23
N SER A 119 -24.74 -16.05 -12.33
CA SER A 119 -24.65 -17.21 -13.24
C SER A 119 -24.72 -16.99 -14.76
N LYS A 120 -23.56 -16.66 -15.36
CA LYS A 120 -23.09 -17.43 -16.51
C LYS A 120 -21.68 -17.93 -16.20
N ILE A 121 -21.57 -19.23 -15.93
CA ILE A 121 -20.32 -19.94 -16.18
C ILE A 121 -20.09 -19.80 -17.69
N LYS A 122 -19.33 -18.79 -18.10
CA LYS A 122 -18.67 -18.85 -19.39
C LYS A 122 -17.54 -19.85 -19.16
N GLU A 123 -17.68 -21.05 -19.73
CA GLU A 123 -16.50 -21.84 -20.07
C GLU A 123 -15.55 -20.91 -20.79
N LYS A 124 -14.51 -20.46 -20.10
CA LYS A 124 -13.38 -19.85 -20.76
C LYS A 124 -12.71 -21.01 -21.44
N GLY A 125 -12.87 -21.09 -22.76
CA GLY A 125 -12.09 -21.98 -23.60
C GLY A 125 -10.65 -21.98 -23.10
N ARG A 126 -10.22 -23.16 -22.66
CA ARG A 126 -8.84 -23.44 -22.30
C ARG A 126 -8.02 -23.00 -23.50
N GLY A 127 -7.20 -21.96 -23.33
CA GLY A 127 -6.31 -21.50 -24.39
C GLY A 127 -5.44 -22.67 -24.81
N ARG A 128 -5.73 -23.25 -25.98
CA ARG A 128 -4.86 -24.18 -26.69
C ARG A 128 -3.75 -23.39 -27.38
N GLU A 129 -3.13 -22.45 -26.68
CA GLU A 129 -2.09 -21.58 -27.26
C GLU A 129 -0.69 -22.06 -26.89
N THR A 130 -0.53 -22.98 -25.93
CA THR A 130 0.79 -23.57 -25.59
C THR A 130 0.99 -25.00 -26.09
N GLU A 131 -0.07 -25.71 -26.51
CA GLU A 131 0.03 -27.08 -27.04
C GLU A 131 0.16 -27.15 -28.57
N ILE A 132 -0.38 -26.15 -29.29
CA ILE A 132 -0.25 -26.09 -30.76
C ILE A 132 1.19 -25.75 -31.17
N GLU A 133 1.91 -24.93 -30.39
CA GLU A 133 3.30 -24.61 -30.69
C GLU A 133 4.25 -25.79 -30.45
N LEU A 134 4.07 -26.56 -29.37
CA LEU A 134 4.88 -27.76 -29.12
C LEU A 134 4.58 -28.87 -30.15
N CYS A 135 3.34 -29.01 -30.61
CA CYS A 135 2.98 -30.00 -31.64
C CYS A 135 3.43 -29.59 -33.06
N SER A 136 3.45 -28.29 -33.37
CA SER A 136 3.99 -27.74 -34.63
C SER A 136 5.51 -27.87 -34.71
N VAL A 137 6.22 -27.61 -33.60
CA VAL A 137 7.68 -27.80 -33.51
C VAL A 137 8.03 -29.29 -33.58
N MET A 138 7.27 -30.17 -32.92
CA MET A 138 7.51 -31.62 -32.99
C MET A 138 7.20 -32.22 -34.37
N SER A 139 6.20 -31.71 -35.10
CA SER A 139 5.90 -32.17 -36.46
C SER A 139 6.96 -31.73 -37.48
N LYS A 140 7.50 -30.50 -37.36
CA LYS A 140 8.59 -30.02 -38.22
C LYS A 140 9.90 -30.76 -38.01
N ILE A 141 10.19 -31.23 -36.79
CA ILE A 141 11.38 -32.05 -36.51
C ILE A 141 11.24 -33.44 -37.13
N TYR A 142 10.04 -34.03 -37.13
CA TYR A 142 9.81 -35.35 -37.75
C TYR A 142 9.80 -35.32 -39.28
N GLU A 143 9.34 -34.24 -39.93
CA GLU A 143 9.36 -34.10 -41.40
C GLU A 143 10.77 -33.99 -41.99
N VAL A 144 11.72 -33.41 -41.25
CA VAL A 144 13.13 -33.28 -41.69
C VAL A 144 13.87 -34.63 -41.65
N SER A 145 13.37 -35.61 -40.90
CA SER A 145 14.04 -36.91 -40.70
C SER A 145 13.67 -38.01 -41.71
N GLN A 146 12.70 -37.79 -42.60
CA GLN A 146 12.15 -38.83 -43.52
C GLN A 146 12.53 -38.66 -44.99
N ILE A 147 13.32 -37.65 -45.39
CA ILE A 147 13.78 -37.53 -46.79
C ILE A 147 15.09 -38.31 -46.97
N ARG A 148 14.98 -39.64 -47.00
CA ARG A 148 15.90 -40.50 -47.74
C ARG A 148 15.22 -40.90 -49.03
N ARG A 149 15.47 -40.20 -50.14
CA ARG A 149 15.75 -40.76 -51.49
C ARG A 149 16.34 -39.68 -52.42
N PRO A 150 17.40 -39.98 -53.19
CA PRO A 150 18.19 -38.99 -53.94
C PRO A 150 17.63 -38.59 -55.31
N PHE A 151 16.33 -38.73 -55.59
CA PHE A 151 15.80 -38.58 -56.95
C PHE A 151 15.02 -37.27 -57.24
N ASP A 152 14.67 -36.47 -56.22
CA ASP A 152 13.77 -35.32 -56.39
C ASP A 152 14.48 -33.95 -56.49
N ILE A 153 15.80 -33.89 -56.28
CA ILE A 153 16.56 -32.63 -56.34
C ILE A 153 16.68 -32.13 -57.81
N LEU A 154 16.80 -33.05 -58.78
CA LEU A 154 16.91 -32.71 -60.20
C LEU A 154 15.58 -32.22 -60.80
N GLN A 155 14.43 -32.65 -60.28
CA GLN A 155 13.13 -32.11 -60.70
C GLN A 155 12.86 -30.72 -60.11
N ALA A 156 13.25 -30.50 -58.85
CA ALA A 156 13.07 -29.21 -58.18
C ALA A 156 13.87 -28.07 -58.84
N VAL A 157 15.13 -28.33 -59.25
CA VAL A 157 15.96 -27.33 -59.95
C VAL A 157 15.40 -27.03 -61.35
N LYS A 158 14.84 -28.02 -62.05
CA LYS A 158 14.24 -27.85 -63.38
C LYS A 158 12.99 -26.98 -63.35
N ILE A 159 12.15 -27.11 -62.32
CA ILE A 159 10.95 -26.29 -62.11
C ILE A 159 11.32 -24.85 -61.70
N ALA A 160 12.38 -24.67 -60.90
CA ALA A 160 12.85 -23.35 -60.49
C ALA A 160 13.50 -22.56 -61.64
N PHE A 161 14.24 -23.23 -62.54
CA PHE A 161 14.84 -22.58 -63.72
C PHE A 161 13.77 -22.13 -64.75
N CYS A 162 12.73 -22.94 -64.97
CA CYS A 162 11.64 -22.60 -65.90
C CYS A 162 10.77 -21.41 -65.46
N ARG A 163 10.71 -21.08 -64.16
CA ARG A 163 9.96 -19.90 -63.67
C ARG A 163 10.73 -18.58 -63.82
N ARG A 164 12.06 -18.61 -64.00
CA ARG A 164 12.89 -17.40 -64.07
C ARG A 164 13.09 -16.82 -65.49
N LEU A 165 12.68 -17.54 -66.53
CA LEU A 165 12.79 -17.10 -67.93
C LEU A 165 11.46 -16.60 -68.55
N LYS A 166 10.39 -16.43 -67.74
CA LYS A 166 9.08 -15.92 -68.19
C LYS A 166 8.75 -14.51 -67.69
N THR A 167 9.72 -13.80 -67.11
CA THR A 167 9.58 -12.42 -66.61
C THR A 167 10.71 -11.52 -67.10
N SER A 168 11.08 -11.67 -68.38
CA SER A 168 11.94 -10.74 -69.14
C SER A 168 11.37 -10.58 -70.53
#